data_AF-A0A964YHR5-F1
#
_entry.id   AF-A0A964YHR5-F1
#
_cell.length_a   1.000
_cell.length_b   1.000
_cell.length_c   1.000
_cell.angle_alpha   90.00
_cell.angle_beta   90.00
_cell.angle_gamma   90.00
#
_symmetry.space_group_name_H-M   'P 1'
#
loop_
_entity.id
_entity.type
_entity.pdbx_description
1 polymer ?
#
loop_
_entity_poly.entity_id
_entity_poly.type
_entity_poly.pdbx_seq_one_letter_code
_entity_poly.pdbx_strand_id
1 'polypeptide(L)'
;MAEEYKFFDAVCKSFDKAAKYTNFDQGILEQIKQCNSVLRLHFPVKIGDKVEVIKAYRVQHSHHKLPCKGGIRFSEMVNLDEVMALSALMTYKCAIVNVPFGGAKGGISIDPKKYSTYELEKITRRYTSELIKKKFIGPGEDVPAPDYGTGEREMSWILDTYVTMNPGQVEATGCVTGKPVTQGGVK
;
A
#
# COMPACT_ATOMS: atom_id res chain seq x y z
N MET A 1 5.40 -20.66 -26.32
CA MET A 1 5.90 -19.81 -25.21
C MET A 1 4.77 -19.72 -24.20
N ALA A 2 4.98 -20.13 -22.96
CA ALA A 2 3.93 -20.02 -21.94
C ALA A 2 3.66 -18.53 -21.67
N GLU A 3 2.39 -18.14 -21.68
CA GLU A 3 1.97 -16.78 -21.33
C GLU A 3 2.43 -16.47 -19.89
N GLU A 4 3.13 -15.36 -19.70
CA GLU A 4 3.58 -14.94 -18.37
C GLU A 4 2.35 -14.65 -17.50
N TYR A 5 2.22 -15.39 -16.38
CA TYR A 5 1.08 -15.23 -15.48
C TYR A 5 1.08 -13.83 -14.87
N LYS A 6 0.01 -13.07 -15.14
CA LYS A 6 -0.25 -11.78 -14.50
C LYS A 6 -1.34 -11.94 -13.45
N PHE A 7 -0.97 -11.63 -12.21
CA PHE A 7 -1.86 -11.73 -11.07
C PHE A 7 -3.02 -10.73 -11.19
N PHE A 8 -2.78 -9.52 -11.70
CA PHE A 8 -3.85 -8.53 -11.87
C PHE A 8 -4.91 -9.03 -12.86
N ASP A 9 -4.48 -9.60 -13.99
CA ASP A 9 -5.40 -10.17 -14.98
C ASP A 9 -6.23 -11.33 -14.40
N ALA A 10 -5.64 -12.15 -13.51
CA ALA A 10 -6.38 -13.21 -12.83
C ALA A 10 -7.46 -12.65 -11.88
N VAL A 11 -7.19 -11.54 -11.19
CA VAL A 11 -8.18 -10.82 -10.37
C VAL A 11 -9.28 -10.22 -11.24
N CYS A 12 -8.93 -9.57 -12.35
CA CYS A 12 -9.89 -9.03 -13.32
C CYS A 12 -10.80 -10.12 -13.90
N LYS A 13 -10.25 -11.28 -14.28
CA LYS A 13 -11.05 -12.44 -14.73
C LYS A 13 -12.03 -12.91 -13.67
N SER A 14 -11.68 -12.82 -12.39
CA SER A 14 -12.58 -13.18 -11.29
C SER A 14 -13.68 -12.13 -11.11
N PHE A 15 -13.36 -10.85 -11.26
CA PHE A 15 -14.33 -9.76 -11.29
C PHE A 15 -15.31 -9.91 -12.45
N ASP A 16 -14.82 -10.16 -13.68
CA ASP A 16 -15.65 -10.33 -14.87
C ASP A 16 -16.63 -11.50 -14.76
N LYS A 17 -16.25 -12.58 -14.05
CA LYS A 17 -17.17 -13.69 -13.74
C LYS A 17 -18.32 -13.24 -12.84
N ALA A 18 -18.03 -12.42 -11.82
CA ALA A 18 -19.04 -11.92 -10.89
C ALA A 18 -19.92 -10.82 -11.51
N ALA A 19 -19.33 -9.94 -12.33
CA ALA A 19 -20.00 -8.81 -12.95
C ALA A 19 -21.22 -9.21 -13.80
N LYS A 20 -21.18 -10.41 -14.40
CA LYS A 20 -22.30 -11.01 -15.17
C LYS A 20 -23.58 -11.20 -14.36
N TYR A 21 -23.50 -11.22 -13.03
CA TYR A 21 -24.64 -11.35 -12.14
C TYR A 21 -25.18 -9.99 -11.66
N THR A 22 -24.74 -8.89 -12.26
CA THR A 22 -25.16 -7.53 -11.93
C THR A 22 -25.77 -6.85 -13.15
N ASN A 23 -26.59 -5.81 -12.91
CA ASN A 23 -27.22 -5.01 -13.97
C ASN A 23 -26.56 -3.64 -14.12
N PHE A 24 -25.28 -3.51 -13.73
CA PHE A 24 -24.54 -2.25 -13.86
C PHE A 24 -24.09 -2.01 -15.29
N ASP A 25 -23.98 -0.74 -15.66
CA ASP A 25 -23.44 -0.33 -16.95
C ASP A 25 -22.01 -0.85 -17.17
N GLN A 26 -21.69 -1.26 -18.39
CA GLN A 26 -20.38 -1.82 -18.71
C GLN A 26 -19.24 -0.83 -18.44
N GLY A 27 -19.45 0.46 -18.68
CA GLY A 27 -18.46 1.51 -18.39
C GLY A 27 -18.16 1.63 -16.90
N ILE A 28 -19.17 1.45 -16.04
CA ILE A 28 -18.98 1.41 -14.58
C ILE A 28 -18.17 0.17 -14.18
N LEU A 29 -18.52 -0.99 -14.73
CA LEU A 29 -17.79 -2.23 -14.47
C LEU A 29 -16.32 -2.14 -14.91
N GLU A 30 -16.05 -1.57 -16.09
CA GLU A 30 -14.68 -1.32 -16.54
C GLU A 30 -13.95 -0.34 -15.63
N GLN A 31 -14.59 0.74 -15.18
CA GLN A 31 -14.00 1.68 -14.24
C GLN A 31 -13.63 1.01 -12.91
N ILE A 32 -14.50 0.15 -12.36
CA ILE A 32 -14.26 -0.54 -11.08
C ILE A 32 -13.05 -1.47 -11.17
N LYS A 33 -12.79 -2.09 -12.33
CA LYS A 33 -11.62 -2.98 -12.52
C LYS A 33 -10.30 -2.23 -12.53
N GLN A 34 -10.28 -0.97 -12.97
CA GLN A 34 -9.04 -0.23 -13.14
C GLN A 34 -8.52 0.32 -11.82
N CYS A 35 -7.19 0.33 -11.67
CA CYS A 35 -6.58 1.05 -10.56
C CYS A 35 -6.58 2.56 -10.85
N ASN A 36 -7.24 3.35 -10.00
CA ASN A 36 -7.30 4.81 -10.15
C ASN A 36 -5.92 5.47 -10.15
N SER A 37 -4.97 4.98 -9.35
CA SER A 37 -3.66 5.62 -9.22
C SER A 37 -2.54 4.63 -8.90
N VAL A 38 -1.43 4.77 -9.63
CA VAL A 38 -0.21 3.97 -9.47
C VAL A 38 0.96 4.92 -9.21
N LEU A 39 1.59 4.78 -8.05
CA LEU A 39 2.84 5.47 -7.72
C LEU A 39 4.00 4.48 -7.75
N ARG A 40 4.93 4.69 -8.68
CA ARG A 40 6.22 3.98 -8.75
C ARG A 40 7.33 4.90 -8.24
N LEU A 41 8.12 4.41 -7.31
CA LEU A 41 9.19 5.15 -6.65
C LEU A 41 10.53 4.46 -6.84
N HIS A 42 11.57 5.28 -7.04
CA HIS A 42 12.96 4.90 -6.89
C HIS A 42 13.60 5.95 -6.01
N PHE A 43 14.12 5.56 -4.85
CA PHE A 43 14.73 6.50 -3.91
C PHE A 43 16.06 5.98 -3.36
N PRO A 44 17.07 6.84 -3.22
CA PRO A 44 18.37 6.44 -2.69
C PRO A 44 18.34 6.32 -1.16
N VAL A 45 19.00 5.29 -0.64
CA VAL A 45 19.26 5.10 0.79
C VAL A 45 20.73 4.72 0.98
N LYS A 46 21.39 5.31 1.97
CA LYS A 46 22.75 4.88 2.33
C LYS A 46 22.68 3.60 3.17
N ILE A 47 23.26 2.51 2.69
CA ILE A 47 23.33 1.18 3.29
C ILE A 47 24.81 0.85 3.51
N GLY A 48 25.23 0.70 4.77
CA GLY A 48 26.65 0.80 5.14
C GLY A 48 27.32 2.05 4.53
N ASP A 49 28.36 1.82 3.71
CA ASP A 49 29.12 2.87 3.01
C ASP A 49 28.65 3.13 1.56
N LYS A 50 27.63 2.43 1.08
CA LYS A 50 27.13 2.52 -0.29
C LYS A 50 25.77 3.21 -0.34
N VAL A 51 25.47 3.82 -1.48
CA VAL A 51 24.11 4.31 -1.78
C VAL A 51 23.43 3.28 -2.65
N GLU A 52 22.28 2.79 -2.20
CA GLU A 52 21.43 1.84 -2.91
C GLU A 52 20.13 2.54 -3.33
N VAL A 53 19.67 2.29 -4.56
CA VAL A 53 18.40 2.82 -5.05
C VAL A 53 17.32 1.76 -4.85
N ILE A 54 16.37 2.05 -3.98
CA ILE A 54 15.29 1.14 -3.63
C ILE A 54 14.09 1.38 -4.53
N LYS A 55 13.60 0.31 -5.16
CA LYS A 55 12.37 0.30 -5.98
C LYS A 55 11.17 0.01 -5.10
N ALA A 56 10.12 0.84 -5.20
CA ALA A 56 8.90 0.66 -4.43
C ALA A 56 7.65 1.10 -5.21
N TYR A 57 6.50 0.69 -4.72
CA TYR A 57 5.19 0.99 -5.29
C TYR A 57 4.17 1.34 -4.20
N ARG A 58 3.20 2.18 -4.53
CA ARG A 58 1.91 2.29 -3.83
C ARG A 58 0.82 2.42 -4.89
N VAL A 59 -0.17 1.54 -4.86
CA VAL A 59 -1.30 1.56 -5.78
C VAL A 59 -2.57 1.80 -4.97
N GLN A 60 -3.40 2.72 -5.44
CA GLN A 60 -4.74 2.96 -4.95
C GLN A 60 -5.71 2.48 -6.03
N HIS A 61 -6.43 1.41 -5.74
CA HIS A 61 -7.33 0.80 -6.69
C HIS A 61 -8.57 1.66 -6.91
N SER A 62 -9.23 2.09 -5.83
CA SER A 62 -10.49 2.83 -5.93
C SER A 62 -10.58 3.90 -4.85
N HIS A 63 -11.09 5.08 -5.24
CA HIS A 63 -11.39 6.21 -4.35
C HIS A 63 -12.88 6.34 -4.04
N HIS A 64 -13.72 5.36 -4.40
CA HIS A 64 -15.17 5.43 -4.16
C HIS A 64 -15.53 5.59 -2.66
N LYS A 65 -14.61 5.18 -1.78
CA LYS A 65 -14.59 5.51 -0.36
C LYS A 65 -13.17 5.90 0.03
N LEU A 66 -13.06 7.01 0.74
CA LEU A 66 -11.81 7.45 1.35
C LEU A 66 -11.89 7.29 2.88
N PRO A 67 -10.76 6.99 3.55
CA PRO A 67 -9.43 6.78 2.97
C PRO A 67 -9.30 5.44 2.22
N CYS A 68 -8.29 5.34 1.35
CA CYS A 68 -7.84 4.05 0.86
C CYS A 68 -7.18 3.24 1.99
N LYS A 69 -7.19 1.91 1.87
CA LYS A 69 -6.65 1.00 2.90
C LYS A 69 -5.86 -0.13 2.25
N GLY A 70 -4.65 -0.35 2.75
CA GLY A 70 -3.76 -1.35 2.16
C GLY A 70 -2.45 -1.57 2.88
N GLY A 71 -2.03 -2.83 3.02
CA GLY A 71 -0.75 -3.19 3.63
C GLY A 71 0.48 -2.72 2.83
N ILE A 72 1.66 -2.71 3.46
CA ILE A 72 2.96 -2.51 2.80
C ILE A 72 3.77 -3.80 2.91
N ARG A 73 4.16 -4.38 1.78
CA ARG A 73 4.93 -5.62 1.70
C ARG A 73 6.42 -5.35 1.48
N PHE A 74 7.30 -6.04 2.21
CA PHE A 74 8.74 -6.11 1.91
C PHE A 74 9.04 -7.50 1.31
N SER A 75 9.39 -7.54 0.03
CA SER A 75 9.83 -8.77 -0.65
C SER A 75 10.57 -8.43 -1.94
N GLU A 76 11.59 -9.21 -2.29
CA GLU A 76 12.30 -9.09 -3.58
C GLU A 76 11.39 -9.37 -4.79
N MET A 77 10.29 -10.10 -4.59
CA MET A 77 9.34 -10.45 -5.64
C MET A 77 8.32 -9.34 -5.93
N VAL A 78 8.32 -8.25 -5.14
CA VAL A 78 7.40 -7.12 -5.35
C VAL A 78 7.57 -6.57 -6.75
N ASN A 79 6.48 -6.57 -7.49
CA ASN A 79 6.35 -5.97 -8.81
C ASN A 79 5.01 -5.23 -8.93
N LEU A 80 4.88 -4.41 -9.98
CA LEU A 80 3.69 -3.57 -10.14
C LEU A 80 2.40 -4.38 -10.29
N ASP A 81 2.43 -5.46 -11.07
CA ASP A 81 1.27 -6.30 -11.35
C ASP A 81 0.71 -6.94 -10.06
N GLU A 82 1.59 -7.47 -9.21
CA GLU A 82 1.22 -8.01 -7.90
C GLU A 82 0.56 -6.93 -7.01
N VAL A 83 1.14 -5.73 -6.94
CA VAL A 83 0.63 -4.65 -6.09
C VAL A 83 -0.73 -4.16 -6.60
N MET A 84 -0.94 -4.09 -7.92
CA MET A 84 -2.23 -3.77 -8.52
C MET A 84 -3.28 -4.82 -8.15
N ALA A 85 -2.97 -6.11 -8.33
CA ALA A 85 -3.86 -7.23 -7.96
C ALA A 85 -4.29 -7.18 -6.50
N LEU A 86 -3.32 -7.00 -5.59
CA LEU A 86 -3.58 -6.95 -4.16
C LEU A 86 -4.37 -5.68 -3.76
N SER A 87 -4.15 -4.55 -4.45
CA SER A 87 -4.94 -3.34 -4.21
C SER A 87 -6.40 -3.50 -4.62
N ALA A 88 -6.67 -4.19 -5.73
CA ALA A 88 -8.03 -4.51 -6.17
C ALA A 88 -8.74 -5.44 -5.19
N LEU A 89 -8.05 -6.50 -4.76
CA LEU A 89 -8.56 -7.42 -3.72
C LEU A 89 -8.87 -6.70 -2.41
N MET A 90 -8.13 -5.65 -2.05
CA MET A 90 -8.45 -4.83 -0.88
C MET A 90 -9.78 -4.07 -1.03
N THR A 91 -10.08 -3.50 -2.21
CA THR A 91 -11.39 -2.86 -2.46
C THR A 91 -12.51 -3.86 -2.30
N TYR A 92 -12.40 -5.02 -2.97
CA TYR A 92 -13.46 -6.03 -2.95
C TYR A 92 -13.65 -6.61 -1.56
N LYS A 93 -12.56 -6.91 -0.85
CA LYS A 93 -12.61 -7.39 0.53
C LYS A 93 -13.32 -6.39 1.45
N CYS A 94 -12.94 -5.11 1.39
CA CYS A 94 -13.58 -4.07 2.21
C CYS A 94 -15.07 -3.95 1.91
N ALA A 95 -15.47 -4.02 0.63
CA ALA A 95 -16.88 -4.02 0.24
C ALA A 95 -17.64 -5.25 0.80
N ILE A 96 -17.05 -6.45 0.71
CA ILE A 96 -17.66 -7.70 1.19
C ILE A 96 -17.92 -7.65 2.71
N VAL A 97 -16.98 -7.11 3.50
CA VAL A 97 -17.11 -7.04 4.97
C VAL A 97 -17.65 -5.70 5.47
N ASN A 98 -18.23 -4.86 4.59
CA ASN A 98 -18.80 -3.55 4.92
C ASN A 98 -17.84 -2.59 5.65
N VAL A 99 -16.55 -2.66 5.35
CA VAL A 99 -15.56 -1.70 5.86
C VAL A 99 -15.47 -0.51 4.88
N PRO A 100 -15.59 0.74 5.34
CA PRO A 100 -15.78 1.89 4.45
C PRO A 100 -14.46 2.43 3.85
N PHE A 101 -13.68 1.57 3.19
CA PHE A 101 -12.42 1.97 2.55
C PHE A 101 -12.34 1.54 1.09
N GLY A 102 -11.73 2.40 0.28
CA GLY A 102 -11.14 2.01 -1.00
C GLY A 102 -9.93 1.10 -0.81
N GLY A 103 -9.62 0.26 -1.78
CA GLY A 103 -8.46 -0.62 -1.73
C GLY A 103 -7.17 0.09 -2.12
N ALA A 104 -6.10 -0.18 -1.40
CA ALA A 104 -4.74 0.18 -1.77
C ALA A 104 -3.77 -0.97 -1.45
N LYS A 105 -2.53 -0.86 -1.93
CA LYS A 105 -1.43 -1.74 -1.55
C LYS A 105 -0.09 -1.05 -1.79
N GLY A 106 0.86 -1.23 -0.88
CA GLY A 106 2.24 -0.83 -1.06
C GLY A 106 3.19 -2.02 -1.13
N GLY A 107 4.33 -1.83 -1.77
CA GLY A 107 5.39 -2.83 -1.81
C GLY A 107 6.76 -2.19 -1.96
N ILE A 108 7.75 -2.67 -1.22
CA ILE A 108 9.17 -2.31 -1.34
C ILE A 108 9.94 -3.55 -1.76
N SER A 109 10.70 -3.44 -2.86
CA SER A 109 11.38 -4.54 -3.53
C SER A 109 12.72 -4.88 -2.85
N ILE A 110 12.67 -5.42 -1.62
CA ILE A 110 13.83 -5.77 -0.80
C ILE A 110 13.63 -7.11 -0.10
N ASP A 111 14.71 -7.84 0.22
CA ASP A 111 14.68 -8.91 1.23
C ASP A 111 14.97 -8.29 2.61
N PRO A 112 13.99 -8.19 3.51
CA PRO A 112 14.20 -7.55 4.81
C PRO A 112 15.27 -8.26 5.67
N LYS A 113 15.62 -9.52 5.38
CA LYS A 113 16.66 -10.25 6.11
C LYS A 113 18.09 -9.79 5.76
N LYS A 114 18.27 -9.11 4.64
CA LYS A 114 19.58 -8.61 4.17
C LYS A 114 19.94 -7.24 4.75
N TYR A 115 19.04 -6.59 5.47
CA TYR A 115 19.23 -5.26 6.03
C TYR A 115 19.20 -5.30 7.55
N SER A 116 20.03 -4.47 8.18
CA SER A 116 19.93 -4.23 9.61
C SER A 116 18.63 -3.50 9.96
N THR A 117 18.23 -3.55 11.23
CA THR A 117 17.04 -2.83 11.70
C THR A 117 17.13 -1.32 11.42
N TYR A 118 18.32 -0.73 11.56
CA TYR A 118 18.55 0.69 11.27
C TYR A 118 18.44 1.02 9.78
N GLU A 119 18.81 0.09 8.91
CA GLU A 119 18.66 0.26 7.46
C GLU A 119 17.20 0.12 7.03
N LEU A 120 16.47 -0.85 7.59
CA LEU A 120 15.02 -0.97 7.39
C LEU A 120 14.28 0.28 7.86
N GLU A 121 14.69 0.88 8.98
CA GLU A 121 14.15 2.15 9.44
C GLU A 121 14.37 3.25 8.40
N LYS A 122 15.60 3.47 7.94
CA LYS A 122 15.91 4.48 6.91
C LYS A 122 15.09 4.27 5.63
N ILE A 123 14.96 3.02 5.17
CA ILE A 123 14.17 2.67 3.98
C ILE A 123 12.69 3.02 4.22
N THR A 124 12.13 2.59 5.35
CA THR A 124 10.72 2.80 5.68
C THR A 124 10.39 4.28 5.82
N ARG A 125 11.22 5.04 6.55
CA ARG A 125 11.05 6.49 6.73
C ARG A 125 11.18 7.21 5.39
N ARG A 126 12.18 6.87 4.57
CA ARG A 126 12.35 7.50 3.25
C ARG A 126 11.16 7.21 2.33
N TYR A 127 10.69 5.97 2.28
CA TYR A 127 9.48 5.60 1.54
C TYR A 127 8.27 6.41 2.01
N THR A 128 8.06 6.50 3.33
CA THR A 128 6.97 7.30 3.92
C THR A 128 7.05 8.77 3.50
N SER A 129 8.24 9.39 3.54
CA SER A 129 8.42 10.77 3.10
C SER A 129 8.06 10.96 1.62
N GLU A 130 8.38 10.01 0.75
CA GLU A 130 7.96 10.06 -0.66
C GLU A 130 6.43 9.94 -0.78
N LEU A 131 5.79 9.05 -0.02
CA LEU A 131 4.33 8.92 -0.02
C LEU A 131 3.65 10.21 0.46
N ILE A 132 4.14 10.85 1.52
CA ILE A 132 3.58 12.09 2.08
C ILE A 132 3.61 13.19 1.01
N LYS A 133 4.78 13.39 0.36
CA LYS A 133 4.95 14.40 -0.69
C LYS A 133 4.03 14.20 -1.90
N LYS A 134 3.61 12.96 -2.16
CA LYS A 134 2.72 12.60 -3.27
C LYS A 134 1.27 12.38 -2.84
N LYS A 135 0.93 12.58 -1.56
CA LYS A 135 -0.40 12.34 -0.98
C LYS A 135 -0.88 10.88 -1.11
N PHE A 136 0.05 9.92 -1.01
CA PHE A 136 -0.25 8.48 -0.97
C PHE A 136 -0.24 7.91 0.46
N ILE A 137 -0.34 8.78 1.46
CA ILE A 137 -0.55 8.45 2.87
C ILE A 137 -1.20 9.64 3.57
N GLY A 138 -2.17 9.36 4.44
CA GLY A 138 -2.82 10.34 5.30
C GLY A 138 -4.12 9.80 5.88
N PRO A 139 -4.57 10.29 7.05
CA PRO A 139 -5.73 9.75 7.76
C PRO A 139 -7.02 9.80 6.95
N GLY A 140 -7.19 10.81 6.10
CA GLY A 140 -8.34 10.95 5.19
C GLY A 140 -8.07 10.54 3.73
N GLU A 141 -6.85 10.11 3.41
CA GLU A 141 -6.41 9.89 2.02
C GLU A 141 -6.12 8.40 1.77
N ASP A 142 -5.11 7.87 2.46
CA ASP A 142 -4.67 6.49 2.32
C ASP A 142 -3.97 6.05 3.63
N VAL A 143 -4.44 4.95 4.21
CA VAL A 143 -4.02 4.46 5.53
C VAL A 143 -3.33 3.10 5.37
N PRO A 144 -1.98 3.05 5.41
CA PRO A 144 -1.25 1.81 5.33
C PRO A 144 -1.46 0.86 6.53
N ALA A 145 -0.98 -0.37 6.39
CA ALA A 145 -0.99 -1.42 7.41
C ALA A 145 0.22 -2.37 7.23
N PRO A 146 0.45 -3.28 8.17
CA PRO A 146 1.36 -4.39 7.98
C PRO A 146 0.95 -5.31 6.82
N ASP A 147 1.94 -5.98 6.25
CA ASP A 147 1.81 -7.10 5.33
C ASP A 147 3.04 -8.01 5.46
N TYR A 148 3.28 -8.91 4.51
CA TYR A 148 4.45 -9.76 4.50
C TYR A 148 5.75 -8.94 4.60
N GLY A 149 6.58 -9.26 5.59
CA GLY A 149 7.87 -8.58 5.82
C GLY A 149 7.76 -7.26 6.58
N THR A 150 6.58 -6.84 7.04
CA THR A 150 6.38 -5.65 7.88
C THR A 150 5.47 -5.95 9.07
N GLY A 151 5.61 -5.19 10.15
CA GLY A 151 4.84 -5.34 11.37
C GLY A 151 4.70 -4.03 12.14
N GLU A 152 4.43 -4.13 13.44
CA GLU A 152 4.22 -2.97 14.31
C GLU A 152 5.42 -2.00 14.29
N ARG A 153 6.63 -2.52 14.19
CA ARG A 153 7.87 -1.73 14.12
C ARG A 153 7.87 -0.78 12.92
N GLU A 154 7.59 -1.29 11.73
CA GLU A 154 7.54 -0.46 10.52
C GLU A 154 6.39 0.54 10.59
N MET A 155 5.23 0.15 11.14
CA MET A 155 4.09 1.07 11.31
C MET A 155 4.40 2.20 12.31
N SER A 156 5.21 1.92 13.32
CA SER A 156 5.72 2.94 14.25
C SER A 156 6.59 3.97 13.53
N TRP A 157 7.53 3.54 12.69
CA TRP A 157 8.37 4.46 11.90
C TRP A 157 7.56 5.28 10.89
N ILE A 158 6.54 4.68 10.28
CA ILE A 158 5.60 5.37 9.37
C ILE A 158 4.86 6.47 10.13
N LEU A 159 4.28 6.14 11.29
CA LEU A 159 3.56 7.10 12.14
C LEU A 159 4.47 8.26 12.52
N ASP A 160 5.63 7.97 13.09
CA ASP A 160 6.58 8.97 13.60
C ASP A 160 7.03 9.92 12.49
N THR A 161 7.32 9.38 11.30
CA THR A 161 7.69 10.18 10.13
C THR A 161 6.53 11.05 9.65
N TYR A 162 5.30 10.52 9.63
CA TYR A 162 4.12 11.26 9.21
C TYR A 162 3.81 12.43 10.14
N VAL A 163 3.81 12.21 11.45
CA VAL A 163 3.57 13.23 12.47
C VAL A 163 4.65 14.33 12.40
N THR A 164 5.91 13.93 12.26
CA THR A 164 7.04 14.88 12.15
C THR A 164 6.91 15.78 10.92
N MET A 165 6.45 15.23 9.79
CA MET A 165 6.29 15.99 8.54
C MET A 165 4.97 16.77 8.45
N ASN A 166 4.00 16.50 9.32
CA ASN A 166 2.71 17.19 9.36
C ASN A 166 2.41 17.71 10.78
N PRO A 167 3.27 18.62 11.31
CA PRO A 167 3.13 19.10 12.69
C PRO A 167 1.78 19.82 12.88
N GLY A 168 1.13 19.53 14.00
CA GLY A 168 -0.15 20.16 14.37
C GLY A 168 -1.41 19.56 13.72
N GLN A 169 -1.27 18.54 12.87
CA GLN A 169 -2.43 17.81 12.35
C GLN A 169 -3.01 16.88 13.43
N VAL A 170 -4.21 17.21 13.93
CA VAL A 170 -4.88 16.49 15.03
C VAL A 170 -5.03 14.99 14.73
N GLU A 171 -5.47 14.65 13.52
CA GLU A 171 -5.74 13.27 13.10
C GLU A 171 -4.49 12.50 12.61
N ALA A 172 -3.27 13.05 12.78
CA ALA A 172 -2.06 12.46 12.22
C ALA A 172 -1.82 11.01 12.67
N THR A 173 -2.25 10.64 13.87
CA THR A 173 -2.13 9.26 14.38
C THR A 173 -2.98 8.25 13.61
N GLY A 174 -3.98 8.71 12.86
CA GLY A 174 -4.82 7.91 11.98
C GLY A 174 -4.17 7.57 10.62
N CYS A 175 -2.98 8.08 10.32
CA CYS A 175 -2.34 7.89 9.01
C CYS A 175 -1.94 6.43 8.72
N VAL A 176 -1.83 5.57 9.73
CA VAL A 176 -1.41 4.17 9.60
C VAL A 176 -2.05 3.30 10.70
N THR A 177 -2.28 2.02 10.41
CA THR A 177 -2.85 1.03 11.34
C THR A 177 -1.88 -0.12 11.58
N GLY A 178 -2.16 -1.01 12.55
CA GLY A 178 -1.22 -2.06 12.96
C GLY A 178 0.01 -1.50 13.68
N LYS A 179 -0.15 -0.36 14.34
CA LYS A 179 0.85 0.27 15.20
C LYS A 179 0.99 -0.51 16.51
N PRO A 180 2.09 -0.36 17.26
CA PRO A 180 2.18 -0.87 18.62
C PRO A 180 1.04 -0.33 19.49
N VAL A 181 0.56 -1.12 20.47
CA VAL A 181 -0.51 -0.71 21.39
C VAL A 181 -0.16 0.59 22.12
N THR A 182 1.10 0.78 22.50
CA THR A 182 1.61 1.99 23.16
C THR A 182 1.59 3.24 22.27
N GLN A 183 1.32 3.10 20.97
CA GLN A 183 1.24 4.17 19.98
C GLN A 183 -0.16 4.26 19.33
N GLY A 184 -1.20 3.86 20.05
CA GLY A 184 -2.59 3.89 19.57
C GLY A 184 -2.94 2.75 18.62
N GLY A 185 -2.22 1.63 18.70
CA GLY A 185 -2.62 0.36 18.11
C GLY A 185 -3.80 -0.27 18.87
N VAL A 186 -4.61 -1.05 18.16
CA VAL A 186 -5.75 -1.80 18.73
C VAL A 186 -5.40 -3.30 18.69
N LYS A 187 -5.72 -4.03 19.76
CA LYS A 187 -5.55 -5.49 19.86
C LYS A 187 -6.64 -6.24 19.12
#